data_AF-A0A2U2DL01-F1
#
_entry.id   AF-A0A2U2DL01-F1
#
_cell.length_a   1.000
_cell.length_b   1.000
_cell.length_c   1.000
_cell.angle_alpha   90.00
_cell.angle_beta   90.00
_cell.angle_gamma   90.00
#
_symmetry.space_group_name_H-M   'P 1'
#
loop_
_entity.id
_entity.type
_entity.pdbx_description
1 polymer ?
#
loop_
_entity_poly.entity_id
_entity_poly.type
_entity_poly.pdbx_seq_one_letter_code
_entity_poly.pdbx_strand_id
1 'polypeptide(L)'
;MHPAWGPRLVEGGIQFRLWAPAEDSVNQRLANQSHRMNQAKDGWFEVIVAGRPFGQEYVFALGSGPVVADPASRCQSQDVSGPSIVINPESYQWKTTSWKGRAWPETILYELYVGTFTSEGTFLAVIDKLDRLAALGITAIEIMPVAHFPGERGWGYDGVLQYAPHRAYGTPEEFKALIDAAHQRGLMVFLDVVYNHFGPEGKIVSQEVVYQGIGGHQCFSGRVGLFKTNLKERSPMTDDMMTL
;
A
#
# COMPACT_ATOMS: atom_id res chain seq x y z
N MET A 1 -1.98 -22.34 3.00
CA MET A 1 -2.55 -20.98 2.87
C MET A 1 -1.44 -20.02 3.25
N HIS A 2 -0.95 -19.20 2.33
CA HIS A 2 0.18 -18.31 2.59
C HIS A 2 -0.23 -17.23 3.60
N PRO A 3 0.65 -16.87 4.55
CA PRO A 3 0.33 -15.88 5.55
C PRO A 3 0.27 -14.49 4.90
N ALA A 4 -0.92 -13.88 4.87
CA ALA A 4 -1.14 -12.59 4.25
C ALA A 4 -1.10 -11.41 5.23
N TRP A 5 -0.45 -10.30 4.87
CA TRP A 5 -0.40 -9.05 5.65
C TRP A 5 -1.72 -8.26 5.63
N GLY A 6 -1.89 -7.38 6.62
CA GLY A 6 -2.96 -6.38 6.69
C GLY A 6 -4.35 -6.93 7.02
N PRO A 7 -5.40 -6.07 7.01
CA PRO A 7 -6.76 -6.47 7.33
C PRO A 7 -7.36 -7.30 6.19
N ARG A 8 -8.10 -8.37 6.46
CA ARG A 8 -8.79 -9.16 5.42
C ARG A 8 -10.21 -9.48 5.82
N LEU A 9 -11.11 -9.40 4.86
CA LEU A 9 -12.48 -9.85 5.06
C LEU A 9 -12.48 -11.38 5.20
N VAL A 10 -13.02 -11.88 6.30
CA VAL A 10 -13.17 -13.32 6.58
C VAL A 10 -14.58 -13.61 7.06
N GLU A 11 -14.95 -14.88 7.15
CA GLU A 11 -16.18 -15.26 7.82
C GLU A 11 -16.15 -14.76 9.28
N GLY A 12 -17.19 -14.02 9.69
CA GLY A 12 -17.29 -13.48 11.04
C GLY A 12 -16.70 -12.08 11.27
N GLY A 13 -15.94 -11.50 10.32
CA GLY A 13 -15.48 -10.11 10.45
C GLY A 13 -14.21 -9.78 9.65
N ILE A 14 -13.34 -8.97 10.27
CA ILE A 14 -12.05 -8.57 9.69
C ILE A 14 -10.92 -9.24 10.45
N GLN A 15 -10.10 -10.04 9.76
CA GLN A 15 -8.87 -10.59 10.30
C GLN A 15 -7.75 -9.55 10.14
N PHE A 16 -7.20 -9.06 11.25
CA PHE A 16 -5.98 -8.25 11.26
C PHE A 16 -4.79 -9.15 11.47
N ARG A 17 -3.71 -8.90 10.73
CA ARG A 17 -2.47 -9.67 10.81
C ARG A 17 -1.25 -8.76 10.78
N LEU A 18 -0.28 -9.06 11.63
CA LEU A 18 1.00 -8.37 11.68
C LEU A 18 2.11 -9.38 11.91
N TRP A 19 3.18 -9.31 11.12
CA TRP A 19 4.41 -10.05 11.42
C TRP A 19 5.31 -9.18 12.29
N ALA A 20 5.56 -9.63 13.52
CA ALA A 20 6.32 -8.88 14.52
C ALA A 20 7.11 -9.86 15.43
N PRO A 21 8.07 -10.62 14.88
CA PRO A 21 8.76 -11.71 15.61
C PRO A 21 9.56 -11.25 16.83
N ALA A 22 9.92 -9.96 16.88
CA ALA A 22 10.65 -9.37 18.00
C ALA A 22 9.75 -8.94 19.17
N GLU A 23 8.43 -9.00 18.98
CA GLU A 23 7.45 -8.54 19.97
C GLU A 23 6.88 -9.71 20.77
N ASP A 24 6.77 -9.54 22.09
CA ASP A 24 6.16 -10.54 22.98
C ASP A 24 4.62 -10.49 22.95
N SER A 25 4.06 -9.34 22.57
CA SER A 25 2.61 -9.16 22.46
C SER A 25 2.26 -8.03 21.51
N VAL A 26 1.13 -8.15 20.83
CA VAL A 26 0.57 -7.10 19.98
C VAL A 26 -0.90 -6.92 20.33
N ASN A 27 -1.33 -5.67 20.45
CA ASN A 27 -2.75 -5.32 20.51
C ASN A 27 -3.15 -4.59 19.24
N GLN A 28 -4.21 -5.06 18.60
CA GLN A 28 -4.89 -4.30 17.57
C GLN A 28 -5.78 -3.26 18.27
N ARG A 29 -5.73 -2.01 17.84
CA ARG A 29 -6.62 -0.96 18.34
C ARG A 29 -7.47 -0.49 17.18
N LEU A 30 -8.79 -0.61 17.32
CA LEU A 30 -9.78 -0.18 16.34
C LEU A 30 -10.70 0.83 17.02
N ALA A 31 -10.71 2.07 16.53
CA ALA A 31 -11.40 3.18 17.19
C ALA A 31 -11.07 3.21 18.71
N ASN A 32 -12.07 2.99 19.58
CA ASN A 32 -11.90 2.99 21.04
C ASN A 32 -11.74 1.59 21.65
N GLN A 33 -11.62 0.55 20.83
CA GLN A 33 -11.49 -0.83 21.28
C GLN A 33 -10.06 -1.33 21.10
N SER A 34 -9.60 -2.16 22.03
CA SER A 34 -8.30 -2.83 21.93
C SER A 34 -8.49 -4.33 22.05
N HIS A 35 -7.94 -5.05 21.08
CA HIS A 35 -8.02 -6.49 20.97
C HIS A 35 -6.60 -7.07 21.04
N ARG A 36 -6.34 -7.90 22.06
CA ARG A 36 -5.09 -8.66 22.14
C ARG A 36 -5.02 -9.64 20.98
N MET A 37 -3.93 -9.61 20.22
CA MET A 37 -3.71 -10.51 19.11
C MET A 37 -3.14 -11.84 19.60
N ASN A 38 -3.59 -12.93 18.98
CA ASN A 38 -3.05 -14.26 19.21
C ASN A 38 -1.72 -14.39 18.47
N GLN A 39 -0.72 -14.97 19.13
CA GLN A 39 0.53 -15.33 18.48
C GLN A 39 0.31 -16.58 17.63
N ALA A 40 0.52 -16.43 16.33
CA ALA A 40 0.54 -17.50 15.35
C ALA A 40 2.00 -17.98 15.12
N LYS A 41 2.19 -18.92 14.18
CA LYS A 41 3.52 -19.45 13.86
C LYS A 41 4.42 -18.38 13.25
N ASP A 42 5.74 -18.57 13.38
CA ASP A 42 6.77 -17.81 12.64
C ASP A 42 6.72 -16.29 12.86
N GLY A 43 6.41 -15.86 14.08
CA GLY A 43 6.40 -14.43 14.47
C GLY A 43 5.15 -13.65 14.06
N TRP A 44 4.12 -14.33 13.55
CA TRP A 44 2.85 -13.72 13.20
C TRP A 44 1.97 -13.47 14.43
N PHE A 45 1.21 -12.38 14.36
CA PHE A 45 0.11 -12.06 15.25
C PHE A 45 -1.17 -11.93 14.44
N GLU A 46 -2.29 -12.45 14.97
CA GLU A 46 -3.59 -12.34 14.32
C GLU A 46 -4.75 -12.14 15.30
N VAL A 47 -5.79 -11.44 14.85
CA VAL A 47 -7.08 -11.34 15.55
C VAL A 47 -8.20 -11.17 14.55
N ILE A 48 -9.35 -11.79 14.83
CA ILE A 48 -10.59 -11.54 14.08
C ILE A 48 -11.43 -10.58 14.92
N VAL A 49 -11.66 -9.38 14.39
CA VAL A 49 -12.57 -8.40 14.98
C VAL A 49 -13.92 -8.53 14.30
N ALA A 50 -14.97 -8.74 15.09
CA ALA A 50 -16.31 -8.98 14.58
C ALA A 50 -16.89 -7.75 13.86
N GLY A 51 -17.74 -8.00 12.87
CA GLY A 51 -18.42 -6.96 12.10
C GLY A 51 -17.60 -6.42 10.93
N ARG A 52 -18.05 -5.30 10.36
CA ARG A 52 -17.48 -4.67 9.17
C ARG A 52 -17.23 -3.18 9.43
N PRO A 53 -16.22 -2.84 10.24
CA PRO A 53 -15.96 -1.47 10.69
C PRO A 53 -15.27 -0.62 9.61
N PHE A 54 -15.79 -0.67 8.38
CA PHE A 54 -15.23 0.07 7.25
C PHE A 54 -15.23 1.57 7.54
N GLY A 55 -14.16 2.25 7.16
CA GLY A 55 -13.93 3.67 7.44
C GLY A 55 -13.41 3.96 8.85
N GLN A 56 -13.35 2.97 9.75
CA GLN A 56 -12.78 3.19 11.08
C GLN A 56 -11.25 3.14 11.05
N GLU A 57 -10.65 3.99 11.88
CA GLU A 57 -9.21 4.04 12.10
C GLU A 57 -8.72 2.89 12.97
N TYR A 58 -7.55 2.37 12.65
CA TYR A 58 -6.86 1.36 13.45
C TYR A 58 -5.34 1.54 13.45
N VAL A 59 -4.71 0.97 14.48
CA VAL A 59 -3.26 0.92 14.69
C VAL A 59 -2.87 -0.37 15.41
N PHE A 60 -1.58 -0.71 15.40
CA PHE A 60 -1.03 -1.79 16.23
C PHE A 60 -0.23 -1.20 17.39
N ALA A 61 -0.46 -1.70 18.59
CA ALA A 61 0.35 -1.38 19.77
C ALA A 61 1.24 -2.58 20.10
N LEU A 62 2.55 -2.37 20.04
CA LEU A 62 3.57 -3.41 20.21
C LEU A 62 3.98 -3.47 21.67
N GLY A 63 3.54 -4.49 22.42
CA GLY A 63 3.87 -4.68 23.84
C GLY A 63 3.77 -3.41 24.70
N SER A 64 4.87 -3.08 25.39
CA SER A 64 5.08 -1.80 26.08
C SER A 64 5.77 -0.73 25.21
N GLY A 65 5.98 -1.04 23.94
CA GLY A 65 6.64 -0.21 22.94
C GLY A 65 5.65 0.71 22.20
N PRO A 66 5.98 1.09 20.95
CA PRO A 66 5.25 2.12 20.23
C PRO A 66 3.89 1.65 19.72
N VAL A 67 3.05 2.64 19.39
CA VAL A 67 1.88 2.48 18.55
C VAL A 67 2.30 2.82 17.12
N VAL A 68 1.98 1.93 16.18
CA VAL A 68 2.40 2.03 14.78
C VAL A 68 1.20 1.89 13.85
N ALA A 69 1.27 2.56 12.69
CA ALA A 69 0.38 2.28 11.58
C ALA A 69 0.61 0.85 11.05
N ASP A 70 -0.31 0.36 10.23
CA ASP A 70 -0.14 -0.92 9.56
C ASP A 70 0.89 -0.81 8.43
N PRO A 71 2.00 -1.59 8.43
CA PRO A 71 2.92 -1.65 7.30
C PRO A 71 2.25 -2.04 5.97
N ALA A 72 1.15 -2.79 6.04
CA ALA A 72 0.30 -3.18 4.92
C ALA A 72 -1.03 -2.40 4.92
N SER A 73 -1.02 -1.16 5.43
CA SER A 73 -2.15 -0.24 5.34
C SER A 73 -2.60 -0.11 3.88
N ARG A 74 -3.92 -0.09 3.68
CA ARG A 74 -4.52 0.19 2.36
C ARG A 74 -5.02 1.62 2.21
N CYS A 75 -5.03 2.39 3.31
CA CYS A 75 -5.49 3.77 3.34
C CYS A 75 -5.05 4.40 4.67
N GLN A 76 -4.51 5.61 4.63
CA GLN A 76 -4.13 6.35 5.83
C GLN A 76 -5.08 7.52 6.07
N SER A 77 -5.44 7.74 7.33
CA SER A 77 -6.21 8.90 7.77
C SER A 77 -5.38 10.18 7.85
N GLN A 78 -4.09 10.04 8.14
CA GLN A 78 -3.14 11.12 8.37
C GLN A 78 -1.81 10.76 7.69
N ASP A 79 -0.73 11.40 8.10
CA ASP A 79 0.61 11.10 7.60
C ASP A 79 1.04 9.64 7.92
N VAL A 80 2.21 9.21 7.44
CA VAL A 80 2.73 7.84 7.52
C VAL A 80 2.73 7.20 8.92
N SER A 81 2.85 8.01 9.98
CA SER A 81 2.82 7.55 11.37
C SER A 81 1.42 7.47 11.97
N GLY A 82 0.42 8.02 11.27
CA GLY A 82 -0.95 8.10 11.71
C GLY A 82 -1.76 6.83 11.46
N PRO A 83 -3.02 6.79 11.93
CA PRO A 83 -3.85 5.60 11.85
C PRO A 83 -4.15 5.16 10.42
N SER A 84 -4.17 3.86 10.23
CA SER A 84 -4.66 3.20 9.03
C SER A 84 -6.19 3.12 9.05
N ILE A 85 -6.83 3.03 7.89
CA ILE A 85 -8.29 2.94 7.77
C ILE A 85 -8.67 1.55 7.28
N VAL A 86 -9.66 0.93 7.93
CA VAL A 86 -10.25 -0.32 7.45
C VAL A 86 -11.04 -0.03 6.18
N ILE A 87 -10.52 -0.45 5.02
CA ILE A 87 -11.24 -0.29 3.75
C ILE A 87 -12.17 -1.46 3.45
N ASN A 88 -13.25 -1.20 2.72
CA ASN A 88 -14.03 -2.25 2.08
C ASN A 88 -13.43 -2.54 0.70
N PRO A 89 -12.79 -3.71 0.46
CA PRO A 89 -12.22 -4.01 -0.85
C PRO A 89 -13.29 -4.07 -1.96
N GLU A 90 -14.53 -4.38 -1.60
CA GLU A 90 -15.69 -4.55 -2.49
C GLU A 90 -16.52 -3.27 -2.67
N SER A 91 -16.11 -2.13 -2.08
CA SER A 91 -16.86 -0.85 -2.18
C SER A 91 -17.01 -0.36 -3.62
N TYR A 92 -15.96 -0.52 -4.41
CA TYR A 92 -15.86 0.03 -5.75
C TYR A 92 -16.47 -0.90 -6.80
N GLN A 93 -17.44 -0.39 -7.54
CA GLN A 93 -18.12 -1.11 -8.62
C GLN A 93 -17.47 -0.75 -9.96
N TRP A 94 -16.59 -1.63 -10.45
CA TRP A 94 -15.92 -1.45 -11.74
C TRP A 94 -16.92 -1.42 -12.91
N LYS A 95 -16.76 -0.47 -13.83
CA LYS A 95 -17.59 -0.38 -15.04
C LYS A 95 -16.92 -1.10 -16.21
N THR A 96 -15.60 -1.20 -16.22
CA THR A 96 -14.84 -1.86 -17.29
C THR A 96 -14.46 -3.30 -16.98
N THR A 97 -15.41 -4.12 -16.52
CA THR A 97 -15.16 -5.53 -16.16
C THR A 97 -14.77 -6.42 -17.35
N SER A 98 -15.10 -5.99 -18.57
CA SER A 98 -14.73 -6.66 -19.82
C SER A 98 -13.40 -6.20 -20.41
N TRP A 99 -12.74 -5.17 -19.84
CA TRP A 99 -11.45 -4.67 -20.32
C TRP A 99 -10.36 -5.75 -20.25
N LYS A 100 -9.55 -5.87 -21.31
CA LYS A 100 -8.48 -6.87 -21.44
C LYS A 100 -7.10 -6.25 -21.68
N GLY A 101 -6.98 -4.94 -21.61
CA GLY A 101 -5.78 -4.24 -22.05
C GLY A 101 -5.64 -4.19 -23.56
N ARG A 102 -4.49 -3.69 -24.02
CA ARG A 102 -4.07 -3.67 -25.42
C ARG A 102 -2.84 -4.55 -25.59
N ALA A 103 -2.49 -4.89 -26.83
CA ALA A 103 -1.25 -5.62 -27.09
C ALA A 103 -0.04 -4.71 -26.81
N TRP A 104 1.03 -5.25 -26.22
CA TRP A 104 2.24 -4.49 -25.87
C TRP A 104 2.83 -3.68 -27.04
N PRO A 105 2.89 -4.18 -28.30
CA PRO A 105 3.39 -3.39 -29.43
C PRO A 105 2.57 -2.14 -29.77
N GLU A 106 1.34 -2.01 -29.25
CA GLU A 106 0.49 -0.82 -29.42
C GLU A 106 0.76 0.27 -28.38
N THR A 107 1.74 0.07 -27.50
CA THR A 107 2.00 0.93 -26.34
C THR A 107 2.71 2.22 -26.75
N ILE A 108 2.08 3.34 -26.45
CA ILE A 108 2.62 4.69 -26.50
C ILE A 108 2.38 5.26 -25.11
N LEU A 109 3.44 5.24 -24.30
CA LEU A 109 3.43 5.59 -22.89
C LEU A 109 3.48 7.10 -22.68
N TYR A 110 2.71 7.57 -21.71
CA TYR A 110 2.77 8.91 -21.15
C TYR A 110 2.98 8.82 -19.64
N GLU A 111 4.17 9.19 -19.18
CA GLU A 111 4.47 9.27 -17.75
C GLU A 111 3.74 10.46 -17.11
N LEU A 112 3.13 10.22 -15.95
CA LEU A 112 2.26 11.16 -15.26
C LEU A 112 2.58 11.21 -13.77
N TYR A 113 2.93 12.41 -13.31
CA TYR A 113 3.01 12.74 -11.89
C TYR A 113 1.69 13.36 -11.42
N VAL A 114 0.92 12.66 -10.58
CA VAL A 114 -0.41 13.10 -10.13
C VAL A 114 -0.37 14.49 -9.50
N GLY A 115 0.63 14.75 -8.65
CA GLY A 115 0.74 15.99 -7.88
C GLY A 115 1.00 17.27 -8.69
N THR A 116 1.43 17.17 -9.96
CA THR A 116 1.64 18.37 -10.80
C THR A 116 0.94 18.30 -12.15
N PHE A 117 0.34 17.18 -12.52
CA PHE A 117 -0.33 17.03 -13.80
C PHE A 117 -1.57 17.94 -13.93
N THR A 118 -2.19 18.26 -12.80
CA THR A 118 -3.28 19.25 -12.70
C THR A 118 -3.00 20.22 -11.56
N SER A 119 -3.72 21.35 -11.53
CA SER A 119 -3.66 22.33 -10.44
C SER A 119 -4.08 21.74 -9.09
N GLU A 120 -5.04 20.83 -9.12
CA GLU A 120 -5.63 20.16 -7.97
C GLU A 120 -4.69 19.08 -7.44
N GLY A 121 -3.94 18.40 -8.32
CA GLY A 121 -2.99 17.37 -7.94
C GLY A 121 -3.62 16.08 -7.44
N THR A 122 -4.82 15.73 -7.94
CA THR A 122 -5.62 14.59 -7.44
C THR A 122 -5.95 13.57 -8.53
N PHE A 123 -6.26 12.33 -8.14
CA PHE A 123 -6.66 11.26 -9.05
C PHE A 123 -7.90 11.64 -9.88
N LEU A 124 -8.90 12.27 -9.26
CA LEU A 124 -10.11 12.68 -9.97
C LEU A 124 -9.83 13.78 -10.99
N ALA A 125 -8.94 14.74 -10.69
CA ALA A 125 -8.59 15.80 -11.63
C ALA A 125 -7.83 15.26 -12.86
N VAL A 126 -7.10 14.14 -12.73
CA VAL A 126 -6.47 13.47 -13.88
C VAL A 126 -7.52 12.98 -14.88
N ILE A 127 -8.69 12.52 -14.40
CA ILE A 127 -9.77 11.97 -15.26
C ILE A 127 -10.16 12.96 -16.36
N ASP A 128 -10.25 14.25 -16.02
CA ASP A 128 -10.65 15.32 -16.94
C ASP A 128 -9.67 15.53 -18.11
N LYS A 129 -8.46 14.96 -18.04
CA LYS A 129 -7.44 15.08 -19.10
C LYS A 129 -7.31 13.82 -19.95
N LEU A 130 -7.94 12.71 -19.56
CA LEU A 130 -7.78 11.43 -20.25
C LEU A 130 -8.29 11.47 -21.70
N ASP A 131 -9.38 12.20 -21.97
CA ASP A 131 -9.90 12.36 -23.34
C ASP A 131 -8.88 13.05 -24.26
N ARG A 132 -8.15 14.04 -23.73
CA ARG A 132 -7.08 14.71 -24.47
C ARG A 132 -5.90 13.77 -24.72
N LEU A 133 -5.49 12.96 -23.73
CA LEU A 133 -4.40 12.00 -23.90
C LEU A 133 -4.75 10.95 -24.96
N ALA A 134 -5.97 10.39 -24.90
CA ALA A 134 -6.45 9.45 -25.89
C ALA A 134 -6.51 10.08 -27.30
N ALA A 135 -7.01 11.32 -27.42
CA ALA A 135 -7.06 12.03 -28.69
C ALA A 135 -5.67 12.38 -29.27
N LEU A 136 -4.66 12.56 -28.41
CA LEU A 136 -3.27 12.74 -28.83
C LEU A 136 -2.66 11.45 -29.42
N GLY A 137 -3.28 10.29 -29.17
CA GLY A 137 -2.78 8.98 -29.59
C GLY A 137 -1.96 8.26 -28.51
N ILE A 138 -1.96 8.75 -27.28
CA ILE A 138 -1.43 7.99 -26.14
C ILE A 138 -2.31 6.76 -25.93
N THR A 139 -1.68 5.63 -25.61
CA THR A 139 -2.38 4.35 -25.44
C THR A 139 -2.15 3.73 -24.07
N ALA A 140 -1.21 4.29 -23.30
CA ALA A 140 -0.92 3.91 -21.93
C ALA A 140 -0.51 5.14 -21.11
N ILE A 141 -1.01 5.24 -19.89
CA ILE A 141 -0.45 6.16 -18.88
C ILE A 141 0.42 5.36 -17.91
N GLU A 142 1.57 5.90 -17.55
CA GLU A 142 2.42 5.39 -16.48
C GLU A 142 2.35 6.37 -15.31
N ILE A 143 1.76 5.93 -14.21
CA ILE A 143 1.57 6.74 -13.02
C ILE A 143 2.81 6.58 -12.15
N MET A 144 3.50 7.68 -11.86
CA MET A 144 4.62 7.71 -10.90
C MET A 144 4.18 7.19 -9.52
N PRO A 145 5.11 6.76 -8.64
CA PRO A 145 4.74 6.00 -7.46
C PRO A 145 3.72 6.72 -6.57
N VAL A 146 2.70 5.96 -6.16
CA VAL A 146 1.60 6.45 -5.30
C VAL A 146 1.66 5.91 -3.88
N ALA A 147 2.64 5.06 -3.55
CA ALA A 147 2.82 4.54 -2.19
C ALA A 147 2.91 5.70 -1.18
N HIS A 148 2.24 5.58 -0.03
CA HIS A 148 2.19 6.67 0.93
C HIS A 148 3.60 6.99 1.47
N PHE A 149 3.95 8.26 1.45
CA PHE A 149 5.21 8.83 1.91
C PHE A 149 4.91 10.01 2.87
N PRO A 150 5.92 10.54 3.57
CA PRO A 150 5.74 11.66 4.50
C PRO A 150 5.38 12.99 3.82
N GLY A 151 4.46 13.74 4.43
CA GLY A 151 4.03 15.05 3.92
C GLY A 151 3.02 14.98 2.77
N GLU A 152 2.80 16.10 2.07
CA GLU A 152 1.74 16.22 1.06
C GLU A 152 2.25 16.25 -0.40
N ARG A 153 3.56 16.35 -0.61
CA ARG A 153 4.17 16.51 -1.94
C ARG A 153 5.50 15.78 -2.01
N GLY A 154 5.67 15.00 -3.07
CA GLY A 154 6.89 14.24 -3.34
C GLY A 154 6.71 13.43 -4.62
N TRP A 155 7.81 13.09 -5.30
CA TRP A 155 7.73 12.32 -6.55
C TRP A 155 7.28 10.86 -6.34
N GLY A 156 7.18 10.40 -5.08
CA GLY A 156 6.69 9.06 -4.74
C GLY A 156 7.77 8.04 -4.37
N TYR A 157 9.03 8.32 -4.71
CA TYR A 157 10.14 7.39 -4.43
C TYR A 157 10.48 7.24 -2.94
N ASP A 158 10.04 8.17 -2.09
CA ASP A 158 10.15 8.07 -0.63
C ASP A 158 9.00 7.27 0.02
N GLY A 159 8.28 6.46 -0.76
CA GLY A 159 7.19 5.60 -0.30
C GLY A 159 7.59 4.67 0.85
N VAL A 160 6.74 4.59 1.87
CA VAL A 160 6.91 3.67 3.01
C VAL A 160 5.75 2.70 3.20
N LEU A 161 4.51 3.11 2.87
CA LEU A 161 3.34 2.23 2.92
C LEU A 161 2.95 1.81 1.50
N GLN A 162 3.57 0.73 1.03
CA GLN A 162 3.50 0.27 -0.37
C GLN A 162 2.09 -0.09 -0.87
N TYR A 163 1.16 -0.34 0.06
CA TYR A 163 -0.20 -0.78 -0.24
C TYR A 163 -1.24 0.35 -0.12
N ALA A 164 -0.83 1.54 0.34
CA ALA A 164 -1.71 2.69 0.52
C ALA A 164 -1.39 3.75 -0.53
N PRO A 165 -2.34 4.09 -1.42
CA PRO A 165 -2.25 5.30 -2.23
C PRO A 165 -2.10 6.53 -1.34
N HIS A 166 -1.27 7.47 -1.78
CA HIS A 166 -0.96 8.68 -1.03
C HIS A 166 -2.21 9.54 -0.84
N ARG A 167 -2.55 9.87 0.41
CA ARG A 167 -3.81 10.55 0.73
C ARG A 167 -3.97 11.92 0.08
N ALA A 168 -2.86 12.61 -0.20
CA ALA A 168 -2.88 13.92 -0.87
C ALA A 168 -3.40 13.83 -2.31
N TYR A 169 -3.33 12.66 -2.94
CA TYR A 169 -3.84 12.45 -4.30
C TYR A 169 -5.31 12.02 -4.32
N GLY A 170 -5.79 11.40 -3.23
CA GLY A 170 -7.17 10.94 -3.09
C GLY A 170 -7.29 9.60 -2.37
N THR A 171 -8.52 9.09 -2.30
CA THR A 171 -8.83 7.80 -1.69
C THR A 171 -8.49 6.62 -2.61
N PRO A 172 -8.40 5.39 -2.07
CA PRO A 172 -8.27 4.19 -2.90
C PRO A 172 -9.41 4.05 -3.93
N GLU A 173 -10.64 4.44 -3.58
CA GLU A 173 -11.78 4.45 -4.51
C GLU A 173 -11.59 5.47 -5.65
N GLU A 174 -11.02 6.64 -5.37
CA GLU A 174 -10.72 7.64 -6.39
C GLU A 174 -9.58 7.18 -7.31
N PHE A 175 -8.59 6.46 -6.78
CA PHE A 175 -7.56 5.84 -7.61
C PHE A 175 -8.14 4.75 -8.53
N LYS A 176 -9.04 3.90 -8.01
CA LYS A 176 -9.81 2.94 -8.83
C LYS A 176 -10.64 3.66 -9.90
N ALA A 177 -11.26 4.80 -9.56
CA ALA A 177 -12.02 5.61 -10.50
C ALA A 177 -11.17 6.16 -11.65
N LEU A 178 -9.94 6.59 -11.38
CA LEU A 178 -8.99 6.98 -12.41
C LEU A 178 -8.69 5.80 -13.36
N ILE A 179 -8.39 4.62 -12.82
CA ILE A 179 -8.09 3.42 -13.61
C ILE A 179 -9.29 3.02 -14.49
N ASP A 180 -10.49 2.95 -13.91
CA ASP A 180 -11.72 2.60 -14.63
C ASP A 180 -12.03 3.63 -15.73
N ALA A 181 -11.81 4.93 -15.47
CA ALA A 181 -12.00 5.99 -16.45
C ALA A 181 -10.98 5.95 -17.59
N ALA A 182 -9.74 5.53 -17.32
CA ALA A 182 -8.71 5.30 -18.34
C ALA A 182 -9.09 4.10 -19.23
N HIS A 183 -9.50 2.99 -18.62
CA HIS A 183 -9.96 1.81 -19.36
C HIS A 183 -11.17 2.10 -20.26
N GLN A 184 -12.12 2.93 -19.82
CA GLN A 184 -13.27 3.36 -20.65
C GLN A 184 -12.84 4.07 -21.94
N ARG A 185 -11.65 4.68 -21.92
CA ARG A 185 -11.06 5.41 -23.06
C ARG A 185 -10.05 4.58 -23.84
N GLY A 186 -9.94 3.30 -23.53
CA GLY A 186 -9.00 2.41 -24.18
C GLY A 186 -7.55 2.64 -23.79
N LEU A 187 -7.28 3.31 -22.66
CA LEU A 187 -5.93 3.55 -22.16
C LEU A 187 -5.52 2.42 -21.21
N MET A 188 -4.32 1.86 -21.39
CA MET A 188 -3.68 1.03 -20.36
C MET A 188 -3.18 1.90 -19.22
N VAL A 189 -3.08 1.33 -18.01
CA VAL A 189 -2.52 2.02 -16.85
C VAL A 189 -1.39 1.16 -16.29
N PHE A 190 -0.21 1.77 -16.17
CA PHE A 190 0.96 1.22 -15.50
C PHE A 190 1.20 2.02 -14.22
N LEU A 191 1.76 1.36 -13.21
CA LEU A 191 2.13 1.97 -11.95
C LEU A 191 3.63 1.73 -11.71
N ASP A 192 4.37 2.80 -11.49
CA ASP A 192 5.75 2.73 -11.02
C ASP A 192 5.75 2.28 -9.54
N VAL A 193 6.52 1.23 -9.25
CA VAL A 193 6.59 0.57 -7.94
C VAL A 193 8.02 0.48 -7.44
N VAL A 194 8.23 0.87 -6.18
CA VAL A 194 9.55 0.98 -5.58
C VAL A 194 9.77 -0.15 -4.58
N TYR A 195 10.31 -1.27 -5.07
CA TYR A 195 10.62 -2.45 -4.24
C TYR A 195 12.11 -2.57 -3.85
N ASN A 196 12.93 -1.61 -4.26
CA ASN A 196 14.37 -1.64 -4.00
C ASN A 196 14.77 -0.92 -2.69
N HIS A 197 13.90 -0.09 -2.12
CA HIS A 197 14.10 0.57 -0.83
C HIS A 197 12.78 1.06 -0.23
N PHE A 198 12.85 1.56 1.01
CA PHE A 198 11.81 2.35 1.66
C PHE A 198 12.32 3.78 1.89
N GLY A 199 11.42 4.76 1.88
CA GLY A 199 11.74 6.15 2.19
C GLY A 199 12.43 6.34 3.56
N PRO A 200 13.11 7.49 3.76
CA PRO A 200 13.93 7.73 4.94
C PRO A 200 13.12 8.00 6.22
N GLU A 201 11.87 8.44 6.09
CA GLU A 201 10.98 8.86 7.17
C GLU A 201 9.70 8.01 7.19
N GLY A 202 9.13 7.74 8.36
CA GLY A 202 7.99 6.81 8.50
C GLY A 202 8.39 5.34 8.57
N LYS A 203 9.59 5.04 9.07
CA LYS A 203 10.11 3.68 9.22
C LYS A 203 9.31 2.88 10.26
N ILE A 204 8.30 2.13 9.80
CA ILE A 204 7.56 1.18 10.63
C ILE A 204 8.17 -0.23 10.52
N VAL A 205 8.81 -0.53 9.39
CA VAL A 205 9.55 -1.77 9.16
C VAL A 205 11.05 -1.44 9.21
N SER A 206 11.84 -2.23 9.94
CA SER A 206 13.30 -2.05 9.95
C SER A 206 13.87 -2.39 8.56
N GLN A 207 14.86 -1.62 8.10
CA GLN A 207 15.53 -1.80 6.80
C GLN A 207 16.27 -3.15 6.65
N GLU A 208 16.25 -4.03 7.65
CA GLU A 208 16.72 -5.40 7.53
C GLU A 208 15.75 -6.31 6.74
N VAL A 209 14.58 -5.79 6.33
CA VAL A 209 13.79 -6.39 5.25
C VAL A 209 14.49 -6.13 3.92
N VAL A 210 15.58 -6.87 3.69
CA VAL A 210 16.26 -6.94 2.41
C VAL A 210 15.39 -7.78 1.47
N TYR A 211 14.77 -7.13 0.48
CA TYR A 211 14.29 -7.82 -0.71
C TYR A 211 15.51 -8.46 -1.40
N GLN A 212 15.75 -9.76 -1.18
CA GLN A 212 16.70 -10.49 -2.01
C GLN A 212 16.06 -10.67 -3.38
N GLY A 213 16.39 -9.75 -4.29
CA GLY A 213 16.06 -9.87 -5.70
C GLY A 213 16.59 -11.17 -6.30
N ILE A 214 15.86 -11.69 -7.27
CA ILE A 214 16.32 -12.74 -8.19
C ILE A 214 17.57 -12.18 -8.89
N GLY A 215 18.77 -12.65 -8.54
CA GLY A 215 19.99 -12.24 -9.25
C GLY A 215 21.30 -12.09 -8.47
N GLY A 216 21.35 -12.35 -7.15
CA GLY A 216 22.62 -12.66 -6.48
C GLY A 216 23.68 -11.55 -6.35
N HIS A 217 23.33 -10.27 -6.51
CA HIS A 217 24.28 -9.17 -6.27
C HIS A 217 23.88 -8.32 -5.05
N GLN A 218 24.73 -8.34 -4.01
CA GLN A 218 24.64 -7.49 -2.83
C GLN A 218 24.89 -6.02 -3.20
N CYS A 219 23.99 -5.12 -2.79
CA CYS A 219 24.26 -3.69 -2.76
C CYS A 219 24.34 -3.21 -1.29
N PHE A 220 25.19 -2.20 -1.06
CA PHE A 220 25.89 -1.86 0.18
C PHE A 220 25.03 -1.68 1.45
N SER A 221 25.60 -2.09 2.60
CA SER A 221 25.05 -1.87 3.94
C SER A 221 25.59 -0.58 4.56
N GLY A 222 24.68 0.23 5.12
CA GLY A 222 24.99 1.33 6.02
C GLY A 222 24.18 1.16 7.31
N ARG A 223 24.87 1.07 8.46
CA ARG A 223 24.24 0.97 9.78
C ARG A 223 23.68 2.32 10.23
N VAL A 224 22.38 2.37 10.51
CA VAL A 224 21.81 3.22 11.56
C VAL A 224 20.82 2.36 12.34
N GLY A 225 21.21 1.99 13.56
CA GLY A 225 20.41 1.14 14.43
C GLY A 225 19.53 1.95 15.37
N LEU A 226 18.33 1.40 15.64
CA LEU A 226 17.72 1.33 16.96
C LEU A 226 16.42 0.52 16.86
N PHE A 227 16.55 -0.80 16.90
CA PHE A 227 15.74 -1.78 17.63
C PHE A 227 16.59 -3.06 17.63
N LYS A 228 16.68 -3.77 18.77
CA LYS A 228 17.59 -4.92 18.93
C LYS A 228 17.32 -5.97 17.86
N THR A 229 18.21 -6.11 16.87
CA THR A 229 18.10 -7.18 15.88
C THR A 229 19.00 -8.33 16.29
N ASN A 230 18.36 -9.49 16.43
CA ASN A 230 19.00 -10.79 16.38
C ASN A 230 18.05 -11.68 15.57
N LEU A 231 17.86 -11.36 14.28
CA LEU A 231 16.97 -12.10 13.40
C LEU A 231 17.75 -12.66 12.21
N LYS A 232 17.79 -13.99 12.14
CA LYS A 232 18.29 -14.79 11.00
C LYS A 232 17.16 -15.14 10.01
N GLU A 233 15.99 -14.52 10.12
CA GLU A 233 14.79 -14.94 9.39
C GLU A 233 14.35 -13.91 8.33
N ARG A 234 14.00 -14.41 7.14
CA ARG A 234 13.51 -13.61 6.01
C ARG A 234 12.07 -13.14 6.27
N SER A 235 11.78 -11.88 5.95
CA SER A 235 10.42 -11.33 6.02
C SER A 235 9.50 -11.95 4.95
N PRO A 236 8.25 -12.32 5.30
CA PRO A 236 7.27 -12.87 4.37
C PRO A 236 6.61 -11.84 3.43
N MET A 237 6.95 -10.55 3.52
CA MET A 237 6.36 -9.47 2.71
C MET A 237 6.53 -9.65 1.19
N THR A 238 7.50 -10.47 0.74
CA THR A 238 7.75 -10.74 -0.68
C THR A 238 6.69 -11.61 -1.35
N ASP A 239 6.01 -12.48 -0.60
CA ASP A 239 5.15 -13.53 -1.19
C ASP A 239 3.73 -13.03 -1.49
N ASP A 240 3.22 -12.03 -0.74
CA ASP A 240 1.88 -11.48 -0.94
C ASP A 240 1.77 -10.48 -2.10
N MET A 241 2.88 -9.83 -2.46
CA MET A 241 2.90 -8.76 -3.48
C MET A 241 2.72 -9.28 -4.92
N MET A 242 2.75 -10.59 -5.13
CA MET A 242 2.50 -11.23 -6.43
C MET A 242 1.02 -11.57 -6.67
N THR A 243 0.12 -11.20 -5.75
CA THR A 243 -1.31 -11.57 -5.80
C THR A 243 -2.30 -10.40 -5.78
N LEU A 244 -1.84 -9.18 -6.07
CA LEU A 244 -2.69 -8.00 -6.26
C LEU A 244 -2.99 -7.75 -7.74
#